data_AF-A0A2V6ESH4-F1
#
_entry.id   AF-A0A2V6ESH4-F1
#
_cell.length_a   1.000
_cell.length_b   1.000
_cell.length_c   1.000
_cell.angle_alpha   90.00
_cell.angle_beta   90.00
_cell.angle_gamma   90.00
#
_symmetry.space_group_name_H-M   'P 1'
#
loop_
_entity.id
_entity.type
_entity.pdbx_description
1 polymer ?
#
loop_
_entity_poly.entity_id
_entity_poly.type
_entity_poly.pdbx_seq_one_letter_code
_entity_poly.pdbx_strand_id
1 'polypeptide(L)'
;MKRLLVIFSLAVAVAAQARGASGEYILLVGGPSLHQWEQYKAYPHDHWWANFLHAARLRIEQVRAQLGPDAMITMLVYKQGYLDRAKQEHQDLIGYINSVGEKFHLNLIYFQNGSEVINYLNNGQNRERLKITGFEYFGHSNRACFMFDYSNNIDSACKSWLHDSELTKISRGIFARRAYIKSWGCHTGEEMSKKWYSATGTHMIGAVGKTQYMMEELPILVSQSDKWVN
;
A
#
# COMPACT_ATOMS: atom_id res chain seq x y z
N MET A 1 -12.99 -25.60 64.83
CA MET A 1 -12.69 -24.37 64.06
C MET A 1 -12.26 -24.75 62.64
N LYS A 2 -13.20 -24.89 61.71
CA LYS A 2 -12.94 -25.16 60.28
C LYS A 2 -13.23 -23.87 59.52
N ARG A 3 -12.21 -23.17 59.04
CA ARG A 3 -12.37 -21.97 58.21
C ARG A 3 -12.52 -22.41 56.75
N LEU A 4 -13.72 -22.24 56.20
CA LEU A 4 -13.96 -22.20 54.76
C LEU A 4 -13.28 -20.95 54.20
N LEU A 5 -12.47 -21.11 53.16
CA LEU A 5 -12.02 -20.02 52.29
C LEU A 5 -12.51 -20.35 50.89
N VAL A 6 -13.60 -19.70 50.52
CA VAL A 6 -14.12 -19.67 49.15
C VAL A 6 -13.33 -18.61 48.40
N ILE A 7 -12.55 -19.01 47.41
CA ILE A 7 -11.89 -18.09 46.47
C ILE A 7 -12.75 -18.06 45.21
N PHE A 8 -13.46 -16.95 45.00
CA PHE A 8 -14.19 -16.65 43.77
C PHE A 8 -13.21 -16.05 42.76
N SER A 9 -12.76 -16.85 41.80
CA SER A 9 -11.95 -16.36 40.67
C SER A 9 -12.90 -15.86 39.58
N LEU A 10 -13.21 -14.57 39.57
CA LEU A 10 -13.97 -13.93 38.50
C LEU A 10 -13.03 -13.72 37.29
N ALA A 11 -12.91 -14.72 36.44
CA ALA A 11 -12.24 -14.58 35.15
C ALA A 11 -13.16 -13.79 34.21
N VAL A 12 -13.00 -12.47 34.17
CA VAL A 12 -13.56 -11.65 33.08
C VAL A 12 -12.72 -11.95 31.84
N ALA A 13 -13.13 -12.97 31.07
CA ALA A 13 -12.69 -13.11 29.71
C ALA A 13 -13.23 -11.91 28.93
N VAL A 14 -12.38 -10.90 28.70
CA VAL A 14 -12.63 -9.92 27.65
C VAL A 14 -12.52 -10.68 26.35
N ALA A 15 -13.64 -11.25 25.89
CA ALA A 15 -13.80 -11.62 24.50
C ALA A 15 -13.62 -10.33 23.71
N ALA A 16 -12.42 -10.12 23.16
CA ALA A 16 -12.26 -9.21 22.05
C ALA A 16 -13.20 -9.75 20.97
N GLN A 17 -14.40 -9.17 20.89
CA GLN A 17 -15.23 -9.34 19.72
C GLN A 17 -14.35 -8.87 18.56
N ALA A 18 -13.84 -9.83 17.79
CA ALA A 18 -13.36 -9.57 16.45
C ALA A 18 -14.56 -8.97 15.72
N ARG A 19 -14.65 -7.64 15.73
CA ARG A 19 -15.52 -6.90 14.83
C ARG A 19 -14.99 -7.27 13.46
N GLY A 20 -15.62 -8.26 12.82
CA GLY A 20 -15.32 -8.64 11.45
C GLY A 20 -15.17 -7.35 10.65
N ALA A 21 -14.02 -7.18 10.02
CA ALA A 21 -13.64 -5.94 9.38
C ALA A 21 -14.68 -5.61 8.30
N SER A 22 -15.66 -4.78 8.63
CA SER A 22 -16.67 -4.35 7.67
C SER A 22 -16.04 -3.26 6.79
N GLY A 23 -15.24 -3.68 5.82
CA GLY A 23 -14.59 -2.77 4.89
C GLY A 23 -13.51 -3.43 4.05
N GLU A 24 -13.05 -2.67 3.06
CA GLU A 24 -12.01 -3.07 2.13
C GLU A 24 -10.66 -2.50 2.55
N TYR A 25 -9.63 -3.33 2.53
CA TYR A 25 -8.24 -2.92 2.64
C TYR A 25 -7.60 -2.89 1.26
N ILE A 26 -7.03 -1.77 0.86
CA ILE A 26 -6.47 -1.57 -0.48
C ILE A 26 -4.96 -1.41 -0.41
N LEU A 27 -4.22 -2.21 -1.18
CA LEU A 27 -2.81 -2.02 -1.45
C LEU A 27 -2.64 -1.51 -2.87
N LEU A 28 -2.05 -0.34 -3.05
CA LEU A 28 -1.73 0.25 -4.35
C LEU A 28 -0.24 0.06 -4.64
N VAL A 29 0.07 -0.61 -5.74
CA VAL A 29 1.42 -1.03 -6.10
C VAL A 29 1.82 -0.39 -7.43
N GLY A 30 2.87 0.43 -7.41
CA GLY A 30 3.52 0.99 -8.60
C GLY A 30 4.33 -0.05 -9.37
N GLY A 31 4.77 0.30 -10.57
CA GLY A 31 5.65 -0.53 -11.40
C GLY A 31 7.14 -0.32 -11.07
N PRO A 32 7.99 -1.33 -11.32
CA PRO A 32 9.42 -1.19 -11.17
C PRO A 32 10.04 -0.35 -12.29
N SER A 33 11.15 0.29 -11.97
CA SER A 33 12.09 0.87 -12.92
C SER A 33 12.62 -0.22 -13.86
N LEU A 34 13.02 0.13 -15.08
CA LEU A 34 13.62 -0.84 -15.99
C LEU A 34 15.09 -1.10 -15.66
N HIS A 35 15.51 -2.36 -15.80
CA HIS A 35 16.90 -2.79 -15.57
C HIS A 35 17.89 -1.98 -16.41
N GLN A 36 17.50 -1.65 -17.64
CA GLN A 36 18.36 -0.90 -18.57
C GLN A 36 18.81 0.47 -18.03
N TRP A 37 18.04 1.09 -17.13
CA TRP A 37 18.41 2.36 -16.49
C TRP A 37 19.12 2.13 -15.16
N GLU A 38 18.63 1.17 -14.39
CA GLU A 38 19.10 0.88 -13.04
C GLU A 38 20.53 0.34 -13.00
N GLN A 39 20.95 -0.43 -14.01
CA GLN A 39 22.29 -1.03 -14.07
C GLN A 39 23.45 -0.01 -14.09
N TYR A 40 23.17 1.26 -14.44
CA TYR A 40 24.18 2.32 -14.51
C TYR A 40 24.22 3.19 -13.25
N LYS A 41 23.33 2.96 -12.28
CA LYS A 41 23.25 3.78 -11.06
C LYS A 41 24.16 3.21 -9.98
N ALA A 42 24.90 4.08 -9.31
CA ALA A 42 25.68 3.71 -8.11
C ALA A 42 24.78 3.15 -7.00
N TYR A 43 23.54 3.66 -6.91
CA TYR A 43 22.50 3.20 -6.02
C TYR A 43 21.22 2.99 -6.83
N PRO A 44 20.96 1.76 -7.32
CA PRO A 44 19.71 1.42 -7.97
C PRO A 44 18.53 1.64 -7.01
N HIS A 45 17.44 2.21 -7.52
CA HIS A 45 16.16 2.27 -6.85
C HIS A 45 15.51 0.88 -6.77
N ASP A 46 15.61 0.11 -7.86
CA ASP A 46 15.00 -1.22 -7.97
C ASP A 46 16.02 -2.31 -8.24
N HIS A 47 16.47 -2.96 -7.17
CA HIS A 47 17.34 -4.13 -7.23
C HIS A 47 16.67 -5.34 -7.91
N TRP A 48 15.34 -5.47 -7.80
CA TRP A 48 14.57 -6.58 -8.35
C TRP A 48 13.18 -6.12 -8.78
N TRP A 49 12.62 -6.76 -9.81
CA TRP A 49 11.28 -6.46 -10.34
C TRP A 49 10.17 -6.54 -9.27
N ALA A 50 10.33 -7.39 -8.27
CA ALA A 50 9.29 -7.64 -7.27
C ALA A 50 9.39 -6.76 -6.02
N ASN A 51 10.31 -5.79 -5.94
CA ASN A 51 10.54 -4.98 -4.72
C ASN A 51 9.23 -4.51 -4.04
N PHE A 52 8.34 -3.87 -4.81
CA PHE A 52 7.08 -3.35 -4.30
C PHE A 52 6.04 -4.44 -4.00
N LEU A 53 5.93 -5.44 -4.87
CA LEU A 53 5.01 -6.57 -4.68
C LEU A 53 5.39 -7.43 -3.48
N HIS A 54 6.68 -7.61 -3.24
CA HIS A 54 7.17 -8.38 -2.11
C HIS A 54 6.86 -7.67 -0.79
N ALA A 55 7.09 -6.36 -0.69
CA ALA A 55 6.67 -5.57 0.46
C ALA A 55 5.13 -5.59 0.64
N ALA A 56 4.37 -5.45 -0.44
CA ALA A 56 2.91 -5.56 -0.41
C ALA A 56 2.46 -6.95 0.08
N ARG A 57 3.14 -8.03 -0.33
CA ARG A 57 2.88 -9.40 0.13
C ARG A 57 3.12 -9.57 1.63
N LEU A 58 4.25 -9.08 2.15
CA LEU A 58 4.50 -9.07 3.60
C LEU A 58 3.39 -8.32 4.34
N ARG A 59 2.93 -7.20 3.76
CA ARG A 59 1.84 -6.43 4.37
C ARG A 59 0.50 -7.16 4.32
N ILE A 60 0.18 -7.87 3.25
CA ILE A 60 -1.03 -8.70 3.13
C ILE A 60 -1.10 -9.72 4.26
N GLU A 61 0.01 -10.41 4.56
CA GLU A 61 0.08 -11.38 5.66
C GLU A 61 -0.20 -10.72 7.01
N GLN A 62 0.40 -9.55 7.26
CA GLN A 62 0.13 -8.79 8.49
C GLN A 62 -1.31 -8.29 8.59
N VAL A 63 -1.89 -7.81 7.48
CA VAL A 63 -3.29 -7.37 7.43
C VAL A 63 -4.23 -8.54 7.69
N ARG A 64 -3.98 -9.71 7.10
CA ARG A 64 -4.73 -10.96 7.36
C ARG A 64 -4.64 -11.37 8.83
N ALA A 65 -3.44 -11.32 9.41
CA ALA A 65 -3.24 -11.63 10.83
C ALA A 65 -4.00 -10.65 11.75
N GLN A 66 -4.12 -9.38 11.36
CA GLN A 66 -4.80 -8.33 12.13
C GLN A 66 -6.33 -8.35 11.96
N LEU A 67 -6.83 -8.55 10.74
CA LEU A 67 -8.24 -8.38 10.38
C LEU A 67 -9.00 -9.72 10.23
N GLY A 68 -8.29 -10.84 10.22
CA GLY A 68 -8.83 -12.18 10.07
C GLY A 68 -8.69 -12.75 8.66
N PRO A 69 -8.87 -14.08 8.52
CA PRO A 69 -8.67 -14.80 7.26
C PRO A 69 -9.66 -14.38 6.15
N ASP A 70 -10.80 -13.78 6.50
CA ASP A 70 -11.86 -13.37 5.56
C ASP A 70 -11.89 -11.86 5.25
N ALA A 71 -10.92 -11.07 5.74
CA ALA A 71 -10.80 -9.66 5.41
C ALA A 71 -10.88 -9.39 3.88
N MET A 72 -11.58 -8.35 3.44
CA MET A 72 -11.59 -8.02 2.02
C MET A 72 -10.32 -7.24 1.67
N ILE A 73 -9.42 -7.84 0.89
CA ILE A 73 -8.17 -7.20 0.48
C ILE A 73 -8.15 -7.08 -1.04
N THR A 74 -7.98 -5.85 -1.53
CA THR A 74 -7.77 -5.54 -2.94
C THR A 74 -6.34 -5.09 -3.15
N MET A 75 -5.70 -5.62 -4.19
CA MET A 75 -4.38 -5.17 -4.63
C MET A 75 -4.50 -4.55 -6.02
N LEU A 76 -4.28 -3.25 -6.11
CA LEU A 76 -4.22 -2.49 -7.36
C LEU A 76 -2.76 -2.46 -7.84
N VAL A 77 -2.48 -2.99 -9.03
CA VAL A 77 -1.12 -3.09 -9.57
C VAL A 77 -1.00 -2.34 -10.89
N TYR A 78 0.03 -1.49 -11.02
CA TYR A 78 0.32 -0.79 -12.27
C TYR A 78 0.86 -1.77 -13.32
N LYS A 79 0.02 -2.17 -14.28
CA LYS A 79 0.31 -3.32 -15.16
C LYS A 79 1.48 -3.07 -16.10
N GLN A 80 1.51 -1.89 -16.72
CA GLN A 80 2.45 -1.60 -17.80
C GLN A 80 3.91 -1.73 -17.35
N GLY A 81 4.23 -1.27 -16.13
CA GLY A 81 5.59 -1.35 -15.61
C GLY A 81 6.12 -2.77 -15.51
N TYR A 82 5.26 -3.73 -15.12
CA TYR A 82 5.62 -5.15 -15.06
C TYR A 82 5.69 -5.80 -16.45
N LEU A 83 4.85 -5.39 -17.40
CA LEU A 83 4.96 -5.86 -18.79
C LEU A 83 6.28 -5.43 -19.44
N ASP A 84 6.72 -4.20 -19.17
CA ASP A 84 7.98 -3.70 -19.74
C ASP A 84 9.20 -4.32 -19.07
N ARG A 85 9.17 -4.50 -17.74
CA ARG A 85 10.24 -5.21 -17.02
C ARG A 85 10.30 -6.69 -17.41
N ALA A 86 9.16 -7.34 -17.65
CA ALA A 86 9.09 -8.75 -18.08
C ALA A 86 9.87 -9.02 -19.38
N LYS A 87 9.89 -8.06 -20.31
CA LYS A 87 10.65 -8.18 -21.57
C LYS A 87 12.17 -8.26 -21.33
N GLN A 88 12.67 -7.59 -20.28
CA GLN A 88 14.09 -7.57 -19.93
C GLN A 88 14.49 -8.79 -19.08
N GLU A 89 13.59 -9.23 -18.21
CA GLU A 89 13.81 -10.38 -17.32
C GLU A 89 13.58 -11.73 -18.03
N HIS A 90 12.93 -11.73 -19.21
CA HIS A 90 12.50 -12.93 -19.93
C HIS A 90 11.64 -13.88 -19.07
N GLN A 91 10.77 -13.30 -18.24
CA GLN A 91 9.91 -14.00 -17.28
C GLN A 91 8.46 -13.54 -17.39
N ASP A 92 7.51 -14.42 -17.07
CA ASP A 92 6.09 -14.06 -16.98
C ASP A 92 5.78 -13.39 -15.63
N LEU A 93 6.15 -12.12 -15.50
CA LEU A 93 5.92 -11.36 -14.28
C LEU A 93 4.43 -11.19 -13.97
N ILE A 94 3.58 -11.12 -15.00
CA ILE A 94 2.13 -11.01 -14.82
C ILE A 94 1.58 -12.33 -14.25
N GLY A 95 2.02 -13.47 -14.76
CA GLY A 95 1.72 -14.78 -14.19
C GLY A 95 2.14 -14.91 -12.73
N TYR A 96 3.34 -14.43 -12.38
CA TYR A 96 3.79 -14.41 -10.98
C TYR A 96 2.92 -13.52 -10.09
N ILE A 97 2.51 -12.33 -10.55
CA ILE A 97 1.59 -11.46 -9.81
C ILE A 97 0.23 -12.13 -9.61
N ASN A 98 -0.30 -12.76 -10.66
CA ASN A 98 -1.57 -13.49 -10.57
C ASN A 98 -1.48 -14.61 -9.54
N SER A 99 -0.37 -15.35 -9.48
CA SER A 99 -0.15 -16.40 -8.47
C SER A 99 -0.17 -15.86 -7.04
N VAL A 100 0.29 -14.62 -6.80
CA VAL A 100 0.17 -13.94 -5.50
C VAL A 100 -1.29 -13.61 -5.23
N GLY A 101 -2.01 -13.07 -6.21
CA GLY A 101 -3.45 -12.81 -6.10
C GLY A 101 -4.25 -14.06 -5.71
N GLU A 102 -3.99 -15.18 -6.38
CA GLU A 102 -4.63 -16.48 -6.11
C GLU A 102 -4.28 -17.03 -4.73
N LYS A 103 -2.97 -17.07 -4.39
CA LYS A 103 -2.48 -17.61 -3.12
C LYS A 103 -3.07 -16.90 -1.90
N PHE A 104 -3.26 -15.58 -1.99
CA PHE A 104 -3.75 -14.76 -0.88
C PHE A 104 -5.24 -14.40 -0.99
N HIS A 105 -5.95 -14.98 -1.98
CA HIS A 105 -7.37 -14.73 -2.25
C HIS A 105 -7.68 -13.23 -2.33
N LEU A 106 -6.89 -12.50 -3.12
CA LEU A 106 -7.01 -11.06 -3.29
C LEU A 106 -8.00 -10.74 -4.41
N ASN A 107 -8.68 -9.60 -4.28
CA ASN A 107 -9.24 -8.93 -5.45
C ASN A 107 -8.09 -8.20 -6.16
N LEU A 108 -7.45 -8.88 -7.13
CA LEU A 108 -6.35 -8.33 -7.90
C LEU A 108 -6.87 -7.52 -9.08
N ILE A 109 -6.49 -6.24 -9.15
CA ILE A 109 -6.93 -5.33 -10.20
C ILE A 109 -5.71 -4.66 -10.82
N TYR A 110 -5.64 -4.71 -12.14
CA TYR A 110 -4.64 -3.99 -12.90
C TYR A 110 -5.15 -2.61 -13.30
N PHE A 111 -4.33 -1.57 -13.10
CA PHE A 111 -4.64 -0.21 -13.53
C PHE A 111 -3.52 0.36 -14.41
N GLN A 112 -3.84 1.43 -15.14
CA GLN A 112 -2.96 2.05 -16.14
C GLN A 112 -2.65 3.53 -15.88
N ASN A 113 -3.39 4.21 -15.00
CA ASN A 113 -3.16 5.62 -14.66
C ASN A 113 -3.83 6.01 -13.35
N GLY A 114 -3.50 7.21 -12.84
CA GLY A 114 -4.06 7.73 -11.60
C GLY A 114 -5.58 7.92 -11.61
N SER A 115 -6.20 8.16 -12.77
CA SER A 115 -7.65 8.32 -12.84
C SER A 115 -8.41 7.00 -12.61
N GLU A 116 -7.84 5.88 -13.07
CA GLU A 116 -8.37 4.55 -12.77
C GLU A 116 -8.25 4.20 -11.28
N VAL A 117 -7.17 4.61 -10.61
CA VAL A 117 -7.03 4.47 -9.15
C VAL A 117 -8.13 5.26 -8.45
N ILE A 118 -8.32 6.54 -8.78
CA ILE A 118 -9.38 7.37 -8.20
C ILE A 118 -10.76 6.76 -8.47
N ASN A 119 -11.00 6.29 -9.69
CA ASN A 119 -12.26 5.66 -10.06
C ASN A 119 -12.52 4.40 -9.23
N TYR A 120 -11.52 3.55 -9.02
CA TYR A 120 -11.67 2.37 -8.18
C TYR A 120 -11.95 2.73 -6.71
N LEU A 121 -11.22 3.72 -6.17
CA LEU A 121 -11.46 4.20 -4.80
C LEU A 121 -12.90 4.69 -4.64
N ASN A 122 -13.41 5.47 -5.60
CA ASN A 122 -14.75 6.03 -5.52
C ASN A 122 -15.85 5.00 -5.81
N ASN A 123 -15.66 4.15 -6.83
CA ASN A 123 -16.74 3.39 -7.47
C ASN A 123 -16.46 1.88 -7.63
N GLY A 124 -15.27 1.41 -7.26
CA GLY A 124 -14.87 0.00 -7.43
C GLY A 124 -15.66 -0.97 -6.55
N GLN A 125 -16.30 -0.47 -5.49
CA GLN A 125 -17.20 -1.20 -4.61
C GLN A 125 -18.36 -0.29 -4.20
N ASN A 126 -19.43 -0.86 -3.64
CA ASN A 126 -20.52 -0.05 -3.05
C ASN A 126 -20.02 0.66 -1.77
N ARG A 127 -19.55 1.92 -1.91
CA ARG A 127 -18.96 2.70 -0.82
C ARG A 127 -19.94 3.15 0.25
N GLU A 128 -21.25 3.02 0.05
CA GLU A 128 -22.22 3.25 1.12
C GLU A 128 -22.18 2.11 2.15
N ARG A 129 -21.95 0.88 1.68
CA ARG A 129 -21.92 -0.33 2.51
C ARG A 129 -20.51 -0.78 2.89
N LEU A 130 -19.55 -0.62 1.97
CA LEU A 130 -18.20 -1.11 2.10
C LEU A 130 -17.21 0.06 2.01
N LYS A 131 -16.88 0.60 3.18
CA LYS A 131 -15.88 1.67 3.31
C LYS A 131 -14.46 1.13 3.17
N ILE A 132 -13.55 2.00 2.77
CA ILE A 132 -12.12 1.71 2.79
C ILE A 132 -11.62 1.84 4.22
N THR A 133 -11.14 0.73 4.79
CA THR A 133 -10.62 0.66 6.17
C THR A 133 -9.10 0.76 6.21
N GLY A 134 -8.43 0.52 5.08
CA GLY A 134 -7.03 0.88 4.92
C GLY A 134 -6.65 1.08 3.46
N PHE A 135 -5.66 1.93 3.24
CA PHE A 135 -5.07 2.21 1.94
C PHE A 135 -3.58 2.37 2.11
N GLU A 136 -2.80 1.53 1.43
CA GLU A 136 -1.35 1.60 1.49
C GLU A 136 -0.71 1.66 0.11
N TYR A 137 0.21 2.60 -0.08
CA TYR A 137 0.95 2.75 -1.34
C TYR A 137 2.36 2.15 -1.24
N PHE A 138 2.72 1.32 -2.23
CA PHE A 138 4.05 0.75 -2.42
C PHE A 138 4.57 1.12 -3.81
N GLY A 139 5.65 1.88 -3.88
CA GLY A 139 6.25 2.30 -5.14
C GLY A 139 7.12 3.54 -4.98
N HIS A 140 7.58 4.04 -6.12
CA HIS A 140 8.33 5.29 -6.19
C HIS A 140 7.46 6.49 -5.88
N SER A 141 8.02 7.48 -5.21
CA SER A 141 7.32 8.73 -4.96
C SER A 141 8.28 9.88 -4.76
N ASN A 142 7.72 11.07 -4.89
CA ASN A 142 8.32 12.30 -4.37
C ASN A 142 7.31 12.96 -3.42
N ARG A 143 7.58 14.19 -3.01
CA ARG A 143 6.71 14.92 -2.09
C ARG A 143 5.26 15.11 -2.57
N ALA A 144 5.01 15.13 -3.88
CA ALA A 144 3.72 15.49 -4.48
C ALA A 144 3.05 14.36 -5.31
N CYS A 145 3.75 13.27 -5.61
CA CYS A 145 3.25 12.21 -6.49
C CYS A 145 3.49 10.80 -5.96
N PHE A 146 2.48 9.93 -6.09
CA PHE A 146 2.71 8.49 -6.25
C PHE A 146 3.09 8.25 -7.72
N MET A 147 4.26 7.68 -7.97
CA MET A 147 4.83 7.54 -9.31
C MET A 147 4.71 6.09 -9.74
N PHE A 148 3.81 5.81 -10.69
CA PHE A 148 3.46 4.43 -11.05
C PHE A 148 4.43 3.82 -12.07
N ASP A 149 5.11 4.63 -12.87
CA ASP A 149 6.00 4.17 -13.94
C ASP A 149 7.38 4.85 -13.91
N TYR A 150 7.87 5.18 -12.71
CA TYR A 150 9.17 5.84 -12.58
C TYR A 150 10.29 5.02 -13.22
N SER A 151 11.13 5.69 -14.02
CA SER A 151 12.18 5.08 -14.83
C SER A 151 11.68 3.90 -15.67
N ASN A 152 10.44 3.94 -16.15
CA ASN A 152 9.90 2.88 -17.01
C ASN A 152 10.03 3.20 -18.50
N ASN A 153 9.94 4.49 -18.88
CA ASN A 153 10.09 4.95 -20.26
C ASN A 153 11.41 5.69 -20.50
N ILE A 154 11.76 6.60 -19.58
CA ILE A 154 12.93 7.47 -19.63
C ILE A 154 13.57 7.43 -18.24
N ASP A 155 14.89 7.37 -18.18
CA ASP A 155 15.60 7.36 -16.89
C ASP A 155 15.20 8.56 -16.01
N SER A 156 14.94 8.28 -14.74
CA SER A 156 14.61 9.26 -13.72
C SER A 156 13.35 10.10 -14.00
N ALA A 157 12.47 9.64 -14.88
CA ALA A 157 11.21 10.29 -15.22
C ALA A 157 10.00 9.37 -15.01
N CYS A 158 8.80 9.95 -15.01
CA CYS A 158 7.52 9.27 -14.80
C CYS A 158 6.47 9.86 -15.74
N LYS A 159 5.68 9.01 -16.41
CA LYS A 159 4.59 9.38 -17.33
C LYS A 159 3.20 9.02 -16.79
N SER A 160 3.13 8.25 -15.71
CA SER A 160 1.89 7.84 -15.04
C SER A 160 2.05 7.99 -13.53
N TRP A 161 1.25 8.88 -12.94
CA TRP A 161 1.30 9.20 -11.52
C TRP A 161 -0.09 9.52 -10.98
N LEU A 162 -0.20 9.64 -9.66
CA LEU A 162 -1.30 10.30 -8.97
C LEU A 162 -0.72 11.51 -8.23
N HIS A 163 -1.06 12.71 -8.70
CA HIS A 163 -0.55 13.98 -8.14
C HIS A 163 -1.44 14.45 -6.98
N ASP A 164 -0.86 15.15 -6.01
CA ASP A 164 -1.56 15.63 -4.80
C ASP A 164 -2.80 16.53 -5.11
N SER A 165 -2.74 17.29 -6.19
CA SER A 165 -3.80 18.15 -6.73
C SER A 165 -5.04 17.36 -7.17
N GLU A 166 -4.86 16.09 -7.55
CA GLU A 166 -5.93 15.21 -7.99
C GLU A 166 -6.63 14.50 -6.83
N LEU A 167 -6.06 14.54 -5.62
CA LEU A 167 -6.66 13.90 -4.44
C LEU A 167 -8.05 14.46 -4.11
N THR A 168 -8.33 15.71 -4.51
CA THR A 168 -9.66 16.34 -4.37
C THR A 168 -10.76 15.61 -5.15
N LYS A 169 -10.40 14.79 -6.14
CA LYS A 169 -11.32 13.92 -6.88
C LYS A 169 -11.70 12.65 -6.10
N ILE A 170 -11.02 12.35 -4.99
CA ILE A 170 -11.35 11.22 -4.11
C ILE A 170 -12.48 11.65 -3.17
N SER A 171 -13.58 10.92 -3.20
CA SER A 171 -14.76 11.19 -2.38
C SER A 171 -14.46 10.95 -0.90
N ARG A 172 -14.46 12.01 -0.09
CA ARG A 172 -14.18 11.95 1.37
C ARG A 172 -14.95 10.85 2.11
N GLY A 173 -16.21 10.66 1.74
CA GLY A 173 -17.11 9.71 2.38
C GLY A 173 -16.78 8.24 2.17
N ILE A 174 -15.82 7.88 1.32
CA ILE A 174 -15.49 6.47 1.04
C ILE A 174 -14.67 5.81 2.17
N PHE A 175 -13.98 6.59 2.99
CA PHE A 175 -13.13 6.08 4.06
C PHE A 175 -13.91 5.83 5.35
N ALA A 176 -13.53 4.80 6.08
CA ALA A 176 -14.02 4.56 7.43
C ALA A 176 -13.45 5.61 8.41
N ARG A 177 -14.15 5.87 9.52
CA ARG A 177 -13.83 6.92 10.53
C ARG A 177 -12.42 6.82 11.15
N ARG A 178 -11.70 5.72 10.92
CA ARG A 178 -10.32 5.48 11.40
C ARG A 178 -9.51 4.70 10.38
N ALA A 179 -9.74 4.93 9.08
CA ALA A 179 -9.03 4.22 8.03
C ALA A 179 -7.52 4.40 8.19
N TYR A 180 -6.77 3.31 8.09
CA TYR A 180 -5.30 3.34 8.15
C TYR A 180 -4.75 3.69 6.77
N ILE A 181 -4.12 4.85 6.64
CA ILE A 181 -3.57 5.29 5.36
C ILE A 181 -2.05 5.45 5.50
N LYS A 182 -1.28 4.80 4.62
CA LYS A 182 0.17 4.92 4.62
C LYS A 182 0.77 4.89 3.22
N SER A 183 1.73 5.76 2.95
CA SER A 183 2.64 5.62 1.83
C SER A 183 3.97 5.09 2.33
N TRP A 184 4.51 4.06 1.66
CA TRP A 184 5.83 3.51 1.92
C TRP A 184 6.92 4.08 1.00
N GLY A 185 6.54 4.98 0.08
CA GLY A 185 7.47 5.66 -0.80
C GLY A 185 8.13 6.89 -0.17
N CYS A 186 9.28 7.28 -0.73
CA CYS A 186 10.09 8.43 -0.32
C CYS A 186 9.30 9.74 -0.33
N HIS A 187 9.65 10.65 0.60
CA HIS A 187 9.28 12.07 0.62
C HIS A 187 7.78 12.42 0.71
N THR A 188 6.85 11.46 0.68
CA THR A 188 5.40 11.72 0.70
C THR A 188 4.89 12.43 1.96
N GLY A 189 5.62 12.36 3.07
CA GLY A 189 5.33 13.10 4.30
C GLY A 189 5.62 14.60 4.21
N GLU A 190 6.38 15.05 3.22
CA GLU A 190 6.79 16.46 3.07
C GLU A 190 5.66 17.34 2.51
N GLU A 191 4.72 16.76 1.75
CA GLU A 191 3.60 17.50 1.15
C GLU A 191 2.33 16.65 0.96
N MET A 192 2.45 15.47 0.33
CA MET A 192 1.33 14.60 -0.01
C MET A 192 0.45 14.26 1.20
N SER A 193 1.02 13.97 2.38
CA SER A 193 0.26 13.68 3.62
C SER A 193 -0.72 14.79 4.01
N LYS A 194 -0.26 16.06 3.96
CA LYS A 194 -1.09 17.23 4.28
C LYS A 194 -2.21 17.42 3.25
N LYS A 195 -1.89 17.22 1.97
CA LYS A 195 -2.84 17.35 0.85
C LYS A 195 -3.88 16.25 0.88
N TRP A 196 -3.46 15.02 1.21
CA TRP A 196 -4.35 13.89 1.43
C TRP A 196 -5.37 14.16 2.54
N TYR A 197 -4.92 14.66 3.70
CA TYR A 197 -5.82 15.03 4.78
C TYR A 197 -6.80 16.14 4.36
N SER A 198 -6.29 17.17 3.68
CA SER A 198 -7.11 18.28 3.19
C SER A 198 -8.20 17.78 2.23
N ALA A 199 -7.86 16.87 1.32
CA ALA A 199 -8.78 16.33 0.32
C ALA A 199 -9.76 15.31 0.91
N THR A 200 -9.28 14.32 1.68
CA THR A 200 -10.06 13.14 2.09
C THR A 200 -10.60 13.21 3.51
N GLY A 201 -9.99 14.02 4.39
CA GLY A 201 -10.29 14.06 5.82
C GLY A 201 -9.67 12.92 6.63
N THR A 202 -8.84 12.06 6.02
CA THR A 202 -8.09 11.00 6.72
C THR A 202 -6.60 11.34 6.78
N HIS A 203 -5.89 10.91 7.82
CA HIS A 203 -4.45 11.15 7.93
C HIS A 203 -3.67 10.07 7.18
N MET A 204 -2.74 10.49 6.33
CA MET A 204 -1.82 9.58 5.66
C MET A 204 -0.44 9.66 6.29
N ILE A 205 0.07 8.52 6.74
CA ILE A 205 1.45 8.39 7.18
C ILE A 205 2.36 8.41 5.94
N GLY A 206 3.33 9.32 5.89
CA GLY A 206 4.30 9.45 4.81
C GLY A 206 5.72 9.68 5.33
N ALA A 207 6.73 9.39 4.50
CA ALA A 207 8.12 9.60 4.85
C ALA A 207 8.55 11.05 4.61
N VAL A 208 9.24 11.66 5.57
CA VAL A 208 10.13 12.81 5.33
C VAL A 208 11.52 12.22 5.14
N GLY A 209 12.08 12.35 3.94
CA GLY A 209 13.31 11.66 3.54
C GLY A 209 13.09 10.39 2.70
N LYS A 210 14.14 9.58 2.57
CA LYS A 210 14.18 8.42 1.67
C LYS A 210 13.73 7.15 2.38
N THR A 211 13.07 6.27 1.62
CA THR A 211 12.77 4.91 2.05
C THR A 211 13.59 3.90 1.25
N GLN A 212 13.88 2.76 1.87
CA GLN A 212 14.54 1.62 1.24
C GLN A 212 13.63 0.41 1.35
N TYR A 213 13.38 -0.25 0.22
CA TYR A 213 12.68 -1.52 0.19
C TYR A 213 13.64 -2.64 0.57
N MET A 214 13.18 -3.50 1.48
CA MET A 214 13.95 -4.57 2.10
C MET A 214 13.43 -5.95 1.66
N MET A 215 14.28 -6.96 1.78
CA MET A 215 13.94 -8.34 1.40
C MET A 215 13.15 -9.09 2.48
N GLU A 216 13.28 -8.72 3.75
CA GLU A 216 12.69 -9.50 4.86
C GLU A 216 11.74 -8.68 5.74
N GLU A 217 11.59 -7.39 5.44
CA GLU A 217 10.77 -6.47 6.22
C GLU A 217 10.11 -5.41 5.33
N LEU A 218 9.19 -4.64 5.94
CA LEU A 218 8.58 -3.49 5.28
C LEU A 218 9.61 -2.37 5.07
N PRO A 219 9.36 -1.44 4.13
CA PRO A 219 10.34 -0.40 3.82
C PRO A 219 10.75 0.42 5.05
N ILE A 220 12.06 0.66 5.16
CA ILE A 220 12.68 1.41 6.25
C ILE A 220 13.07 2.81 5.79
N LEU A 221 13.34 3.72 6.74
CA LEU A 221 13.91 5.03 6.46
C LEU A 221 15.44 4.92 6.35
N VAL A 222 16.04 5.68 5.43
CA VAL A 222 17.47 5.53 5.12
C VAL A 222 18.36 6.30 6.09
N SER A 223 17.98 7.53 6.47
CA SER A 223 18.78 8.38 7.38
C SER A 223 18.21 8.40 8.80
N GLN A 224 19.07 8.65 9.80
CA GLN A 224 18.66 8.86 11.20
C GLN A 224 17.78 10.10 11.39
N SER A 225 17.89 11.09 10.48
CA SER A 225 17.07 12.31 10.49
C SER A 225 15.68 12.11 9.87
N ASP A 226 15.52 11.03 9.09
CA ASP A 226 14.28 10.74 8.38
C ASP A 226 13.22 10.26 9.36
N LYS A 227 11.95 10.52 9.05
CA LYS A 227 10.84 10.16 9.96
C LYS A 227 9.53 9.94 9.22
N TRP A 228 8.67 9.14 9.83
CA TRP A 228 7.27 9.00 9.43
C TRP A 228 6.43 10.11 10.08
N VAL A 229 5.62 10.80 9.29
CA VAL A 229 4.72 11.89 9.74
C VAL A 229 3.30 11.68 9.22
N ASN A 230 2.30 12.33 9.81
CA ASN A 230 0.89 12.26 9.41
C ASN A 230 0.16 13.61 9.50
#